data_AF-A0A363NMZ0-F1
#
_entry.id   AF-A0A363NMZ0-F1
#
_cell.length_a   1.000
_cell.length_b   1.000
_cell.length_c   1.000
_cell.angle_alpha   90.00
_cell.angle_beta   90.00
_cell.angle_gamma   90.00
#
_symmetry.space_group_name_H-M   'P 1'
#
loop_
_entity.id
_entity.type
_entity.pdbx_description
1 polymer ?
#
loop_
_entity_poly.entity_id
_entity_poly.type
_entity_poly.pdbx_seq_one_letter_code
_entity_poly.pdbx_strand_id
1 'polypeptide(L)'
;MKLFQYIDRINLLDKLIRRRRTGTQSELAIRLGLSVSRLARIIEYLKDIGAPIAFDRSLNTYYYEKEYSIQIKVEVQQENIHLLDLNQMRQANAGDNFISIHLLNAFFVH
;
A
#
# COMPACT_ATOMS: atom_id res chain seq x y z
N MET A 1 -1.81 -2.42 12.98
CA MET A 1 -0.91 -1.93 11.90
C MET A 1 -1.53 -2.35 10.58
N LYS A 2 -1.56 -1.47 9.58
CA LYS A 2 -2.02 -1.84 8.22
C LYS A 2 -1.00 -2.78 7.56
N LEU A 3 -1.45 -3.69 6.70
CA LEU A 3 -0.61 -4.72 6.07
C LEU A 3 0.56 -4.11 5.28
N PHE A 4 0.29 -3.17 4.38
CA PHE A 4 1.32 -2.54 3.55
C PHE A 4 2.39 -1.81 4.37
N GLN A 5 1.99 -1.11 5.44
CA GLN A 5 2.95 -0.47 6.34
C GLN A 5 3.85 -1.48 7.06
N TYR A 6 3.34 -2.68 7.35
CA TYR A 6 4.15 -3.74 7.95
C TYR A 6 5.21 -4.24 6.96
N ILE A 7 4.81 -4.47 5.72
CA ILE A 7 5.68 -4.88 4.62
C ILE A 7 6.78 -3.84 4.37
N ASP A 8 6.41 -2.57 4.27
CA ASP A 8 7.37 -1.47 4.07
C ASP A 8 8.40 -1.39 5.19
N ARG A 9 7.98 -1.62 6.44
CA ARG A 9 8.87 -1.63 7.60
C ARG A 9 9.85 -2.80 7.58
N ILE A 10 9.43 -3.98 7.16
CA ILE A 10 10.34 -5.13 7.02
C ILE A 10 11.36 -4.86 5.90
N ASN A 11 10.92 -4.34 4.76
CA ASN A 11 11.82 -3.97 3.66
C ASN A 11 12.80 -2.86 4.07
N LEU A 12 12.34 -1.87 4.83
CA LEU A 12 13.21 -0.82 5.38
C LEU A 12 14.20 -1.38 6.40
N LEU A 13 13.76 -2.25 7.31
CA LEU A 13 14.60 -2.92 8.30
C LEU A 13 15.76 -3.65 7.60
N ASP A 14 15.46 -4.49 6.61
CA ASP A 14 16.45 -5.21 5.81
C ASP A 14 17.49 -4.26 5.20
N LYS A 15 17.02 -3.19 4.53
CA LYS A 15 17.89 -2.18 3.91
C LYS A 15 18.83 -1.53 4.92
N LEU A 16 18.38 -1.30 6.16
CA LEU A 16 19.19 -0.69 7.20
C LEU A 16 20.22 -1.67 7.79
N ILE A 17 19.84 -2.93 8.02
CA ILE A 17 20.74 -3.99 8.49
C ILE A 17 21.87 -4.23 7.49
N ARG A 18 21.55 -4.41 6.19
CA ARG A 18 22.57 -4.61 5.14
C ARG A 18 23.57 -3.47 5.04
N ARG A 19 23.10 -2.24 5.26
CA ARG A 19 23.94 -1.05 5.23
C ARG A 19 24.66 -0.79 6.55
N ARG A 20 24.41 -1.59 7.60
CA ARG A 20 24.89 -1.37 8.97
C ARG A 20 24.55 0.04 9.48
N ARG A 21 23.39 0.55 9.10
CA ARG A 21 22.90 1.89 9.48
C ARG A 21 21.63 1.78 10.29
N THR A 22 21.54 0.88 11.27
CA THR A 22 20.34 0.81 12.12
C THR A 22 20.37 1.81 13.26
N GLY A 23 21.56 2.10 13.79
CA GLY A 23 21.68 2.70 15.12
C GLY A 23 21.32 1.70 16.21
N THR A 24 21.21 2.20 17.44
CA THR A 24 20.71 1.47 18.59
C THR A 24 19.29 0.95 18.33
N GLN A 25 18.86 -0.02 19.15
CA GLN A 25 17.51 -0.57 19.04
C GLN A 25 16.42 0.50 19.20
N SER A 26 16.63 1.49 20.05
CA SER A 26 15.69 2.61 20.24
C SER A 26 15.61 3.51 19.02
N GLU A 27 16.75 3.89 18.44
CA GLU A 27 16.79 4.70 17.23
C GLU A 27 16.18 3.98 16.03
N LEU A 28 16.48 2.69 15.87
CA LEU A 28 15.89 1.86 14.82
C LEU A 28 14.36 1.76 14.98
N ALA A 29 13.86 1.61 16.21
CA ALA A 29 12.43 1.53 16.48
C ALA A 29 11.71 2.84 16.09
N ILE A 30 12.28 3.99 16.46
CA ILE A 30 11.78 5.32 16.08
C ILE A 30 11.72 5.45 14.56
N ARG A 31 12.81 5.07 13.86
CA ARG A 31 12.89 5.16 12.39
C ARG A 31 11.90 4.26 11.67
N LEU A 32 11.56 3.12 12.25
CA LEU A 32 10.54 2.21 11.73
C LEU A 32 9.12 2.58 12.19
N GLY A 33 8.94 3.58 13.06
CA GLY A 33 7.64 3.94 13.64
C GLY A 33 7.05 2.81 14.49
N LEU A 34 7.91 2.13 15.25
CA LEU A 34 7.59 0.99 16.13
C LEU A 34 7.96 1.31 17.58
N SER A 35 7.35 0.59 18.53
CA SER A 35 7.90 0.50 19.88
C SER A 35 9.17 -0.37 19.89
N VAL A 36 10.07 -0.11 20.83
CA VAL A 36 11.30 -0.90 21.03
C VAL A 36 10.98 -2.39 21.23
N SER A 37 9.98 -2.68 22.05
CA SER A 37 9.50 -4.05 22.30
C SER A 37 8.96 -4.75 21.06
N ARG A 38 8.32 -4.01 20.14
CA ARG A 38 7.81 -4.59 18.89
C ARG A 38 8.94 -4.88 17.91
N LEU A 39 9.91 -3.96 17.80
CA LEU A 39 11.11 -4.21 17.01
C LEU A 39 11.88 -5.43 17.54
N ALA A 40 12.05 -5.54 18.86
CA ALA A 40 12.70 -6.69 19.48
C ALA A 40 12.04 -8.02 19.06
N ARG A 41 10.71 -8.10 19.15
CA ARG A 41 9.96 -9.30 18.71
C ARG A 41 10.10 -9.59 17.22
N ILE A 42 10.15 -8.56 16.37
CA ILE A 42 10.39 -8.75 14.93
C ILE A 42 11.78 -9.32 14.69
N ILE A 43 12.81 -8.78 15.34
CA ILE A 43 14.19 -9.26 15.20
C ILE A 43 14.30 -10.71 15.66
N GLU A 44 13.75 -11.05 16.83
CA GLU A 44 13.76 -12.44 17.33
C GLU A 44 13.02 -13.37 16.38
N TYR A 45 11.82 -12.99 15.93
CA TYR A 45 11.09 -13.78 14.94
C TYR A 45 11.90 -13.99 13.64
N LEU A 46 12.59 -12.97 13.15
CA LEU A 46 13.44 -13.10 11.96
C LEU A 46 14.62 -14.05 12.20
N LYS A 47 15.23 -14.02 13.39
CA LYS A 47 16.27 -14.99 13.77
C LYS A 47 15.71 -16.41 13.85
N ASP A 48 14.53 -16.59 14.42
CA ASP A 48 13.87 -17.89 14.57
C ASP A 48 13.61 -18.56 13.22
N ILE A 49 13.30 -17.77 12.18
CA ILE A 49 13.13 -18.28 10.81
C ILE A 49 14.45 -18.38 10.03
N GLY A 50 15.59 -18.16 10.68
CA GLY A 50 16.93 -18.39 10.13
C GLY A 50 17.66 -17.15 9.59
N ALA A 51 17.16 -15.93 9.83
CA ALA A 51 17.91 -14.72 9.47
C ALA A 51 19.14 -14.56 10.38
N PRO A 52 20.36 -14.46 9.82
CA PRO A 52 21.61 -14.39 10.57
C PRO A 52 21.87 -12.98 11.12
N ILE A 53 20.96 -12.46 11.96
CA ILE A 53 21.00 -11.10 12.48
C ILE A 53 21.77 -11.06 13.81
N ALA A 54 22.83 -10.26 13.84
CA ALA A 54 23.58 -9.96 15.06
C ALA A 54 23.58 -8.44 15.34
N PHE A 55 23.90 -8.06 16.58
CA PHE A 55 24.06 -6.66 16.98
C PHE A 55 25.51 -6.38 17.38
N ASP A 56 26.12 -5.41 16.70
CA ASP A 56 27.44 -4.90 17.05
C ASP A 56 27.29 -3.79 18.10
N ARG A 57 27.80 -4.05 19.31
CA ARG A 57 27.76 -3.09 20.43
C ARG A 57 28.75 -1.94 20.29
N SER A 58 29.83 -2.12 19.54
CA SER A 58 30.81 -1.05 19.31
C SER A 58 30.28 -0.05 18.28
N LEU A 59 29.69 -0.55 17.19
CA LEU A 59 29.14 0.27 16.12
C LEU A 59 27.68 0.66 16.34
N ASN A 60 27.04 0.14 17.40
CA ASN A 60 25.62 0.32 17.69
C ASN A 60 24.75 0.04 16.46
N THR A 61 24.90 -1.14 15.87
CA THR A 61 24.20 -1.45 14.62
C THR A 61 23.91 -2.93 14.47
N TYR A 62 22.73 -3.26 13.94
CA TYR A 62 22.42 -4.60 13.49
C TYR A 62 23.08 -4.87 12.14
N TYR A 63 23.52 -6.09 11.94
CA TYR A 63 24.15 -6.56 10.71
C TYR A 63 23.78 -8.02 10.44
N TYR A 64 23.96 -8.47 9.20
CA TYR A 64 23.90 -9.89 8.86
C TYR A 64 25.29 -10.51 8.94
N GLU A 65 25.41 -11.67 9.61
CA GLU A 65 26.68 -12.39 9.79
C GLU A 65 27.19 -13.04 8.49
N LYS A 66 26.30 -13.28 7.54
CA LYS A 66 26.58 -13.80 6.19
C LYS A 66 25.77 -13.02 5.15
N GLU A 67 26.07 -13.23 3.87
CA GLU A 67 25.28 -12.64 2.79
C GLU A 67 23.81 -13.07 2.92
N TYR A 68 22.93 -12.08 3.13
CA TYR A 68 21.53 -12.30 3.42
C TYR A 68 20.71 -11.08 3.01
N SER A 69 19.45 -11.30 2.62
CA SER A 69 18.49 -10.23 2.38
C SER A 69 17.05 -10.73 2.56
N ILE A 70 16.19 -9.80 2.98
CA ILE A 70 14.75 -10.00 3.09
C ILE A 70 14.08 -9.02 2.14
N GLN A 71 13.21 -9.53 1.27
CA GLN A 71 12.41 -8.70 0.37
C GLN A 71 10.98 -9.23 0.30
N ILE A 72 10.02 -8.37 0.57
CA ILE A 72 8.60 -8.66 0.42
C ILE A 72 8.06 -7.76 -0.70
N LYS A 73 7.54 -8.38 -1.75
CA LYS A 73 6.84 -7.72 -2.85
C LYS A 73 5.38 -8.15 -2.81
N VAL A 74 4.48 -7.18 -2.92
CA VAL A 74 3.04 -7.44 -3.03
C VAL A 74 2.54 -6.74 -4.27
N GLU A 75 1.85 -7.51 -5.10
CA GLU A 75 1.17 -7.05 -6.29
C GLU A 75 -0.34 -7.18 -6.04
N VAL A 76 -1.08 -6.11 -6.33
CA VAL A 76 -2.54 -6.08 -6.17
C VAL A 76 -3.14 -5.85 -7.55
N GLN A 77 -3.96 -6.80 -8.00
CA GLN A 77 -4.77 -6.65 -9.20
C GLN A 77 -6.15 -6.20 -8.76
N GLN A 78 -6.62 -5.06 -9.26
CA GLN A 78 -8.01 -4.63 -9.08
C GLN A 78 -8.85 -5.13 -10.24
N GLU A 79 -10.01 -5.70 -9.94
CA GLU A 79 -11.04 -5.88 -10.95
C GLU A 79 -11.62 -4.51 -11.31
N ASN A 80 -11.72 -4.22 -12.61
CA ASN A 80 -12.45 -3.05 -13.08
C ASN A 80 -13.93 -3.26 -12.74
N ILE A 81 -14.42 -2.66 -11.66
CA ILE A 81 -15.85 -2.46 -11.50
C ILE A 81 -16.21 -1.46 -12.59
N HIS A 82 -16.78 -1.96 -13.69
CA HIS A 82 -17.35 -1.11 -14.73
C HIS A 82 -18.50 -0.32 -14.11
N LEU A 83 -18.19 0.86 -13.58
CA LEU A 83 -19.19 1.87 -13.29
C LEU A 83 -19.76 2.26 -14.64
N LEU A 84 -20.84 1.58 -15.03
CA LEU A 84 -21.84 2.09 -15.96
C LEU A 84 -22.05 3.57 -15.61
N ASP A 85 -21.47 4.40 -16.45
CA ASP A 85 -21.45 5.85 -16.32
C ASP A 85 -22.89 6.34 -16.19
N LEU A 86 -23.24 6.92 -15.03
CA LEU A 86 -24.55 7.52 -14.79
C LEU A 86 -24.88 8.61 -15.82
N ASN A 87 -23.87 9.14 -16.53
CA ASN A 87 -24.09 10.07 -17.63
C ASN A 87 -24.68 9.41 -18.88
N GLN A 88 -24.55 8.09 -19.08
CA GLN A 88 -25.26 7.38 -20.16
C GLN A 88 -26.73 7.14 -19.84
N MET A 89 -27.11 7.03 -18.56
CA MET A 89 -28.53 6.92 -18.16
C MET A 89 -29.26 8.27 -18.19
N ARG A 90 -28.54 9.39 -18.04
CA ARG A 90 -29.13 10.74 -18.23
C ARG A 90 -29.53 11.03 -19.68
N GLN A 91 -28.98 10.32 -20.66
CA GLN A 91 -29.39 10.44 -22.07
C GLN A 91 -30.55 9.50 -22.46
N ALA A 92 -30.97 8.59 -21.58
CA ALA A 92 -32.11 7.70 -21.86
C ALA A 92 -33.48 8.34 -21.53
N ASN A 93 -33.53 9.42 -20.75
CA ASN A 93 -34.75 10.19 -20.54
C ASN A 93 -34.82 11.33 -21.55
N ALA A 94 -35.09 10.96 -22.81
CA ALA A 94 -35.47 11.86 -23.88
C ALA A 94 -36.84 12.50 -23.58
N GLY A 95 -36.88 13.43 -22.61
CA GLY A 95 -37.95 14.42 -22.47
C GLY A 95 -37.98 15.43 -23.62
N ASP A 96 -36.95 15.45 -24.46
CA ASP A 96 -36.82 16.39 -25.58
C ASP A 96 -37.48 15.91 -26.88
N ASN A 97 -37.89 14.64 -26.98
CA ASN A 97 -38.63 14.13 -28.16
C ASN A 97 -40.15 14.13 -28.00
N PHE A 98 -40.71 14.44 -26.82
CA PHE A 98 -42.16 14.55 -26.66
C PHE A 98 -42.70 15.93 -27.07
N ILE A 99 -41.90 16.98 -26.91
CA ILE A 99 -42.32 18.37 -27.22
C ILE A 99 -42.05 18.72 -28.70
N SER A 100 -41.06 18.11 -29.34
CA SER A 100 -40.73 18.40 -30.75
C SER A 100 -41.66 17.71 -31.77
N ILE A 101 -42.23 16.54 -31.44
CA ILE A 101 -43.10 15.77 -32.36
C ILE A 101 -44.58 16.18 -32.26
N HIS A 102 -45.01 16.88 -31.19
CA HIS A 102 -46.41 17.27 -31.01
C HIS A 102 -46.71 18.77 -31.12
N LEU A 103 -45.72 19.65 -31.30
CA LEU A 103 -45.97 21.09 -31.52
C LEU A 103 -45.94 21.52 -33.00
N LEU A 104 -45.53 20.66 -33.94
CA LEU A 104 -45.49 20.99 -35.37
C LEU A 104 -46.79 20.66 -36.13
N ASN A 105 -47.79 20.04 -35.50
CA ASN A 105 -49.08 19.71 -36.14
C ASN A 105 -50.23 20.67 -35.76
N ALA A 106 -49.96 21.79 -35.11
CA ALA A 106 -50.98 22.76 -34.71
C ALA A 106 -50.88 24.08 -35.49
N PHE A 107 -50.88 24.03 -36.82
CA PHE A 107 -51.24 25.16 -37.70
C PHE A 107 -52.12 24.68 -38.89
N PHE A 108 -53.43 24.77 -38.67
CA PHE A 108 -54.54 25.10 -39.60
C PHE A 108 -54.52 24.69 -41.09
N VAL A 109 -55.50 23.84 -41.49
CA VAL A 109 -56.35 23.88 -42.71
C VAL A 109 -57.61 23.06 -42.34
N HIS A 110 -58.89 23.49 -42.37
CA HIS A 110 -59.61 24.59 -43.00
C HIS A 110 -60.76 25.05 -42.07
#